data_AF-A0AAV9DJY6-F1
#
_entry.id   AF-A0AAV9DJY6-F1
#
_cell.length_a   1.000
_cell.length_b   1.000
_cell.length_c   1.000
_cell.angle_alpha   90.00
_cell.angle_beta   90.00
_cell.angle_gamma   90.00
#
_symmetry.space_group_name_H-M   'P 1'
#
loop_
_entity.id
_entity.type
_entity.pdbx_description
1 polymer ?
#
loop_
_entity_poly.entity_id
_entity_poly.type
_entity_poly.pdbx_seq_one_letter_code
_entity_poly.pdbx_strand_id
1 'polypeptide(L)'
;MSMAQAVSFLADFKLGHYMKIPPKSMFIVQLIGTILSGSMNLFVGWWLLDSIKNICHGDLLPSNSPWTCPGDHVFFDASVIWGLVGPRRMFGPLGSYNALNWCFLGGALGPLIVWIFHKSFPNKSWIPLINLPVLLGATANMPPASSLNYTSWIFVGTIFNFFVFRYRKKWWQRYNYVLSAALDAGVAFSAVLVYITLKMYGKDLLWWGNSDEHCPLVSCPTAKGVVVDGCPVF
;
A
#
# COMPACT_ATOMS: atom_id res chain seq x y z
N MET A 1 0.58 15.56 1.23
CA MET A 1 1.54 14.82 2.08
C MET A 1 1.86 15.54 3.40
N SER A 2 2.05 16.86 3.44
CA SER A 2 2.36 17.59 4.69
C SER A 2 1.37 17.36 5.84
N MET A 3 0.06 17.40 5.55
CA MET A 3 -0.98 17.18 6.56
C MET A 3 -0.93 15.77 7.17
N ALA A 4 -0.66 14.75 6.37
CA ALA A 4 -0.54 13.38 6.85
C ALA A 4 0.67 13.23 7.79
N GLN A 5 1.80 13.86 7.43
CA GLN A 5 3.00 13.86 8.27
C GLN A 5 2.76 14.58 9.61
N ALA A 6 2.03 15.69 9.61
CA ALA A 6 1.66 16.39 10.84
C ALA A 6 0.77 15.54 11.76
N VAL A 7 -0.17 14.76 11.19
CA VAL A 7 -1.01 13.85 11.96
C VAL A 7 -0.18 12.69 12.55
N SER A 8 0.72 12.09 11.77
CA SER A 8 1.62 11.04 12.28
C SER A 8 2.50 11.54 13.42
N PHE A 9 3.07 12.74 13.27
CA PHE A 9 3.88 13.38 14.31
C PHE A 9 3.10 13.62 15.61
N LEU A 10 1.84 14.09 15.50
CA LEU A 10 0.96 14.24 16.67
C LEU A 10 0.61 12.89 17.31
N ALA A 11 0.41 11.84 16.51
CA ALA A 11 0.14 10.49 17.01
C ALA A 11 1.32 9.96 17.84
N ASP A 12 2.55 10.17 17.37
CA ASP A 12 3.76 9.76 18.08
C ASP A 12 3.96 10.55 19.38
N PHE A 13 3.67 11.85 19.40
CA PHE A 13 3.70 12.62 20.64
C PHE A 13 2.70 12.13 21.67
N LYS A 14 1.50 11.75 21.21
CA LYS A 14 0.49 11.16 22.08
C LYS A 14 0.97 9.84 22.67
N LEU A 15 1.63 9.00 21.88
CA LEU A 15 2.24 7.76 22.35
C LEU A 15 3.38 8.02 23.35
N GLY A 16 4.26 8.99 23.05
CA GLY A 16 5.33 9.42 23.95
C GLY A 16 4.81 9.91 25.30
N HIS A 17 3.68 10.63 25.30
CA HIS A 17 3.00 11.04 26.52
C HIS A 17 2.50 9.84 27.33
N TYR A 18 1.90 8.82 26.69
CA TYR A 18 1.50 7.58 27.36
C TYR A 18 2.68 6.79 27.94
N MET A 19 3.83 6.84 27.28
CA MET A 19 5.07 6.19 27.75
C MET A 19 5.86 7.04 28.76
N LYS A 20 5.35 8.22 29.14
CA LYS A 20 6.00 9.17 30.07
C LYS A 20 7.38 9.64 29.62
N ILE A 21 7.60 9.73 28.31
CA ILE A 21 8.86 10.24 27.74
C ILE A 21 8.78 11.79 27.72
N PRO A 22 9.84 12.51 28.12
CA PRO A 22 9.84 13.97 28.09
C PRO A 22 9.63 14.49 26.65
N PRO A 23 8.72 15.47 26.45
CA PRO A 23 8.33 15.93 25.11
C PRO A 23 9.47 16.59 24.34
N LYS A 24 10.42 17.25 25.04
CA LYS A 24 11.60 17.87 24.43
C LYS A 24 12.51 16.83 23.78
N SER A 25 12.74 15.69 24.45
CA SER A 25 13.57 14.62 23.91
C SER A 25 12.91 13.96 22.71
N MET A 26 11.59 13.71 22.76
CA MET A 26 10.83 13.18 21.62
C MET A 26 10.93 14.10 20.40
N PHE A 27 10.73 15.41 20.59
CA PHE A 27 10.83 16.39 19.52
C PHE A 27 12.20 16.39 18.84
N ILE A 28 13.28 16.41 19.63
CA ILE A 28 14.65 16.43 19.11
C ILE A 28 14.95 15.16 18.31
N VAL A 29 14.58 13.98 18.83
CA VAL A 29 14.81 12.70 18.15
C VAL A 29 14.03 12.62 16.84
N GLN A 30 12.76 13.04 16.84
CA GLN A 30 11.95 13.08 15.62
C GLN A 30 12.50 14.07 14.60
N LEU A 31 12.94 15.25 15.02
CA LEU A 31 13.52 16.26 14.13
C LEU A 31 14.80 15.74 13.47
N ILE A 32 15.72 15.19 14.26
CA ILE A 32 16.97 14.61 13.76
C ILE A 32 16.68 13.43 12.83
N GLY A 33 15.77 12.54 13.23
CA GLY A 33 15.35 11.40 12.41
C GLY A 33 14.76 11.82 11.07
N THR A 34 13.94 12.88 11.05
CA THR A 34 13.34 13.43 9.82
C THR A 34 14.40 14.05 8.91
N ILE A 35 15.34 14.83 9.46
CA ILE A 35 16.44 15.44 8.68
C ILE A 35 17.33 14.35 8.07
N LEU A 36 17.68 13.33 8.86
CA LEU A 36 18.51 12.22 8.40
C LEU A 36 17.80 11.40 7.33
N SER A 37 16.53 11.03 7.57
CA SER A 37 15.73 10.27 6.60
C SER A 37 15.50 11.04 5.31
N GLY A 38 15.19 12.34 5.39
CA GLY A 38 15.03 13.20 4.21
C GLY A 38 16.32 13.31 3.39
N SER A 39 17.46 13.53 4.06
CA SER A 39 18.77 13.60 3.41
C SER A 39 19.15 12.28 2.73
N MET A 40 18.96 11.15 3.41
CA MET A 40 19.29 9.82 2.88
C MET A 40 18.39 9.44 1.71
N ASN A 41 17.08 9.72 1.79
CA ASN A 41 16.16 9.44 0.68
C ASN A 41 16.52 10.25 -0.57
N LEU A 42 16.88 11.53 -0.42
CA LEU A 42 17.34 12.36 -1.55
C LEU A 42 18.65 11.85 -2.14
N PHE A 43 19.61 11.50 -1.28
CA PHE A 43 20.89 10.96 -1.71
C PHE A 43 20.75 9.66 -2.48
N VAL A 44 20.02 8.68 -1.93
CA VAL A 44 19.78 7.39 -2.59
C VAL A 44 18.98 7.56 -3.88
N GLY A 45 17.98 8.45 -3.89
CA GLY A 45 17.20 8.76 -5.09
C GLY A 45 18.08 9.29 -6.22
N TRP A 46 18.92 10.29 -5.94
CA TRP A 46 19.87 10.82 -6.92
C TRP A 46 20.89 9.80 -7.39
N TRP A 47 21.46 9.03 -6.45
CA TRP A 47 22.39 7.96 -6.77
C TRP A 47 21.79 6.93 -7.73
N LEU A 48 20.55 6.52 -7.47
CA LEU A 48 19.87 5.49 -8.25
C LEU A 48 19.54 5.98 -9.67
N LEU A 49 19.11 7.22 -9.80
CA LEU A 49 18.85 7.87 -11.10
C LEU A 49 20.12 7.99 -11.96
N ASP A 50 21.28 8.26 -11.35
CA ASP A 50 22.56 8.35 -12.07
C ASP A 50 23.12 6.96 -12.44
N SER A 51 22.98 5.99 -11.53
CA SER A 51 23.53 4.64 -11.70
C SER A 51 22.74 3.78 -12.69
N ILE A 52 21.41 3.94 -12.74
CA ILE A 52 20.51 3.07 -13.53
C ILE A 52 19.84 3.88 -14.63
N LYS A 53 20.28 3.66 -15.87
CA LYS A 53 19.67 4.29 -17.04
C LYS A 53 18.26 3.77 -17.26
N ASN A 54 17.34 4.69 -17.60
CA ASN A 54 15.92 4.42 -17.89
C ASN A 54 15.10 3.85 -16.72
N ILE A 55 15.51 4.08 -15.46
CA ILE A 55 14.72 3.63 -14.30
C ILE A 55 13.24 4.01 -14.44
N CYS A 56 12.34 3.13 -13.97
CA CYS A 56 10.88 3.26 -14.07
C CYS A 56 10.28 3.07 -15.48
N HIS A 57 11.08 2.89 -16.54
CA HIS A 57 10.60 2.58 -17.89
C HIS A 57 10.65 1.08 -18.18
N GLY A 58 9.54 0.38 -17.93
CA GLY A 58 9.44 -1.07 -18.12
C GLY A 58 9.82 -1.55 -19.53
N ASP A 59 9.55 -0.76 -20.57
CA ASP A 59 9.81 -1.14 -21.97
C ASP A 59 11.29 -1.10 -22.36
N LEU A 60 12.08 -0.28 -21.65
CA LEU A 60 13.51 -0.06 -21.92
C LEU A 60 14.41 -0.92 -21.02
N LEU A 61 13.81 -1.60 -20.04
CA LEU A 61 14.50 -2.48 -19.10
C LEU A 61 14.25 -3.95 -19.47
N PRO A 62 15.16 -4.87 -19.08
CA PRO A 62 14.91 -6.30 -19.24
C PRO A 62 13.61 -6.70 -18.54
N SER A 63 12.85 -7.63 -19.13
CA SER A 63 11.47 -7.94 -18.71
C SER A 63 11.31 -8.31 -17.22
N ASN A 64 12.34 -8.87 -16.58
CA ASN A 64 12.35 -9.21 -15.14
C ASN A 64 13.06 -8.16 -14.26
N SER A 65 13.15 -6.90 -14.69
CA SER A 65 13.84 -5.89 -13.90
C SER A 65 13.04 -5.52 -12.64
N PRO A 66 13.68 -5.43 -11.46
CA PRO A 66 12.98 -5.07 -10.22
C PRO A 66 12.64 -3.57 -10.15
N TRP A 67 13.09 -2.78 -11.13
CA TRP A 67 13.08 -1.32 -11.10
C TRP A 67 11.78 -0.75 -11.64
N THR A 68 10.70 -1.03 -10.93
CA THR A 68 9.37 -0.50 -11.20
C THR A 68 9.06 0.63 -10.21
N CYS A 69 8.41 1.69 -10.67
CA CYS A 69 8.08 2.86 -9.85
C CYS A 69 6.56 3.07 -9.75
N PRO A 70 5.82 2.08 -9.23
CA PRO A 70 4.37 2.09 -9.28
C PRO A 70 3.77 3.22 -8.43
N GLY A 71 4.43 3.60 -7.33
CA GLY A 71 4.00 4.72 -6.49
C GLY A 71 4.07 6.08 -7.21
N ASP A 72 5.15 6.31 -7.96
CA ASP A 72 5.34 7.56 -8.71
C ASP A 72 4.39 7.66 -9.90
N HIS A 73 4.13 6.54 -10.59
CA HIS A 73 3.12 6.46 -11.66
C HIS A 73 1.73 6.82 -11.13
N VAL A 74 1.31 6.25 -10.01
CA VAL A 74 0.01 6.57 -9.38
C VAL A 74 -0.07 8.05 -8.99
N PHE A 75 1.03 8.62 -8.47
CA PHE A 75 1.08 10.04 -8.11
C PHE A 75 0.98 10.95 -9.34
N PHE A 76 1.69 10.61 -10.41
CA PHE A 76 1.64 11.31 -11.68
C PHE A 76 0.25 11.25 -12.30
N ASP A 77 -0.35 10.06 -12.39
CA ASP A 77 -1.70 9.87 -12.92
C ASP A 77 -2.74 10.67 -12.13
N ALA A 78 -2.64 10.66 -10.79
CA ALA A 78 -3.49 11.48 -9.94
C ALA A 78 -3.35 12.98 -10.27
N SER A 79 -2.12 13.46 -10.50
CA SER A 79 -1.88 14.86 -10.87
C SER A 79 -2.49 15.23 -12.23
N VAL A 80 -2.46 14.32 -13.20
CA VAL A 80 -3.07 14.52 -14.53
C VAL A 80 -4.59 14.53 -14.43
N ILE A 81 -5.18 13.59 -13.69
CA ILE A 81 -6.63 13.50 -13.50
C ILE A 81 -7.17 14.77 -12.82
N TRP A 82 -6.58 15.17 -11.69
CA TRP A 82 -7.11 16.27 -10.88
C TRP A 82 -6.64 17.65 -11.35
N GLY A 83 -5.45 17.76 -11.94
CA GLY A 83 -4.84 19.02 -12.37
C GLY A 83 -5.12 19.36 -13.83
N LEU A 84 -4.77 18.47 -14.77
CA LEU A 84 -4.80 18.78 -16.21
C LEU A 84 -6.17 18.54 -16.84
N VAL A 85 -6.76 17.35 -16.63
CA VAL A 85 -8.06 16.99 -17.23
C VAL A 85 -9.22 17.62 -16.45
N GLY A 86 -9.09 17.59 -15.13
CA GLY A 86 -10.07 18.09 -14.19
C GLY A 86 -11.26 17.14 -13.96
N PRO A 87 -11.93 17.25 -12.80
CA PRO A 87 -12.97 16.30 -12.39
C PRO A 87 -14.18 16.29 -13.32
N ARG A 88 -14.49 17.41 -13.99
CA ARG A 88 -15.66 17.51 -14.88
C ARG A 88 -15.54 16.63 -16.13
N ARG A 89 -14.32 16.41 -16.64
CA ARG A 89 -14.08 15.56 -17.81
C ARG A 89 -13.85 14.09 -17.46
N MET A 90 -13.42 13.78 -16.24
CA MET A 90 -13.27 12.40 -15.78
C MET A 90 -14.53 11.84 -15.12
N PHE A 91 -15.07 12.55 -14.12
CA PHE A 91 -16.19 12.10 -13.30
C PHE A 91 -17.52 12.80 -13.63
N GLY A 92 -17.52 13.82 -14.48
CA GLY A 92 -18.74 14.51 -14.89
C GLY A 92 -19.55 13.76 -15.95
N PRO A 93 -20.65 14.36 -16.45
CA PRO A 93 -21.53 13.73 -17.45
C PRO A 93 -20.85 13.46 -18.80
N LEU A 94 -19.71 14.11 -19.06
CA LEU A 94 -18.92 13.95 -20.28
C LEU A 94 -17.77 12.94 -20.13
N GLY A 95 -17.59 12.35 -18.94
CA GLY A 95 -16.48 11.46 -18.61
C GLY A 95 -16.88 10.00 -18.50
N SER A 96 -15.94 9.10 -18.76
CA SER A 96 -16.14 7.65 -18.70
C SER A 96 -16.32 7.11 -17.26
N TYR A 97 -15.97 7.90 -16.24
CA TYR A 97 -15.92 7.46 -14.84
C TYR A 97 -17.04 8.04 -13.96
N ASN A 98 -18.14 8.52 -14.55
CA ASN A 98 -19.28 9.07 -13.79
C ASN A 98 -19.88 8.05 -12.79
N ALA A 99 -19.86 6.76 -13.13
CA ALA A 99 -20.34 5.68 -12.25
C ALA A 99 -19.65 5.65 -10.87
N LEU A 100 -18.38 6.08 -10.77
CA LEU A 100 -17.64 6.10 -9.51
C LEU A 100 -18.24 7.09 -8.48
N ASN A 101 -18.96 8.12 -8.92
CA ASN A 101 -19.62 9.03 -8.00
C ASN A 101 -20.71 8.33 -7.16
N TRP A 102 -21.31 7.25 -7.69
CA TRP A 102 -22.28 6.44 -6.95
C TRP A 102 -21.66 5.66 -5.79
N CYS A 103 -20.35 5.42 -5.81
CA CYS A 103 -19.64 4.82 -4.69
C CYS A 103 -19.69 5.70 -3.43
N PHE A 104 -19.81 7.03 -3.56
CA PHE A 104 -20.01 7.91 -2.40
C PHE A 104 -21.36 7.64 -1.71
N LEU A 105 -22.41 7.44 -2.50
CA LEU A 105 -23.73 7.06 -1.98
C LEU A 105 -23.67 5.66 -1.36
N GLY A 106 -23.00 4.71 -2.01
CA GLY A 106 -22.77 3.37 -1.45
C GLY A 106 -22.02 3.41 -0.11
N GLY A 107 -21.00 4.25 0.00
CA GLY A 107 -20.23 4.45 1.23
C GLY A 107 -21.06 5.10 2.34
N ALA A 108 -21.94 6.05 2.01
CA ALA A 108 -22.85 6.68 2.98
C ALA A 108 -23.97 5.73 3.45
N LEU A 109 -24.50 4.91 2.53
CA LEU A 109 -25.57 3.96 2.82
C LEU A 109 -25.06 2.70 3.55
N GLY A 110 -23.81 2.29 3.33
CA GLY A 110 -23.23 1.09 3.93
C GLY A 110 -23.40 1.02 5.46
N PRO A 111 -22.95 2.01 6.24
CA PRO A 111 -23.12 2.02 7.69
C PRO A 111 -24.59 2.02 8.13
N LEU A 112 -25.47 2.68 7.37
CA LEU A 112 -26.91 2.69 7.65
C LEU A 112 -27.52 1.30 7.47
N ILE A 113 -27.10 0.57 6.43
CA ILE A 113 -27.52 -0.81 6.19
C ILE A 113 -27.09 -1.71 7.36
N VAL A 114 -25.83 -1.62 7.81
CA VAL A 114 -25.34 -2.38 8.98
C VAL A 114 -26.15 -2.07 10.24
N TRP A 115 -26.48 -0.79 10.45
CA TRP A 115 -27.29 -0.36 11.59
C TRP A 115 -28.71 -0.95 11.55
N ILE A 116 -29.36 -0.97 10.38
CA ILE A 116 -30.68 -1.61 10.19
C ILE A 116 -30.59 -3.11 10.48
N PHE A 117 -29.59 -3.80 9.93
CA PHE A 117 -29.40 -5.23 10.16
C PHE A 117 -29.14 -5.57 11.64
N HIS A 118 -28.37 -4.74 12.34
CA HIS A 118 -28.17 -4.87 13.78
C HIS A 118 -29.49 -4.73 14.55
N LYS A 119 -30.36 -3.79 14.17
CA LYS A 119 -31.66 -3.58 14.81
C LYS A 119 -32.66 -4.70 14.51
N SER A 120 -32.61 -5.28 13.31
CA SER A 120 -33.52 -6.35 12.90
C SER A 120 -33.12 -7.74 13.41
N PHE A 121 -31.84 -7.97 13.71
CA PHE A 121 -31.33 -9.27 14.19
C PHE A 121 -30.52 -9.12 15.50
N PRO A 122 -31.17 -8.76 16.63
CA PRO A 122 -30.47 -8.55 17.90
C PRO A 122 -29.78 -9.81 18.44
N ASN A 123 -30.18 -11.00 17.98
CA ASN A 123 -29.61 -12.28 18.42
C ASN A 123 -28.27 -12.63 17.75
N LYS A 124 -27.80 -11.87 16.75
CA LYS A 124 -26.56 -12.18 16.01
C LYS A 124 -25.44 -11.20 16.39
N SER A 125 -24.62 -11.61 17.35
CA SER A 125 -23.51 -10.82 17.88
C SER A 125 -22.38 -10.50 16.88
N TRP A 126 -22.35 -11.13 15.68
CA TRP A 126 -21.31 -10.88 14.68
C TRP A 126 -21.59 -9.70 13.74
N ILE A 127 -22.87 -9.34 13.55
CA ILE A 127 -23.30 -8.21 12.71
C ILE A 127 -22.68 -6.87 13.13
N PRO A 128 -22.61 -6.49 14.42
CA PRO A 128 -21.98 -5.24 14.82
C PRO A 128 -20.45 -5.22 14.67
N LEU A 129 -19.79 -6.36 14.41
CA LEU A 129 -18.34 -6.38 14.14
C LEU A 129 -18.00 -6.04 12.68
N ILE A 130 -18.99 -5.97 11.78
CA ILE A 130 -18.78 -5.65 10.37
C ILE A 130 -18.64 -4.14 10.21
N ASN A 131 -17.39 -3.67 10.22
CA ASN A 131 -17.07 -2.26 9.97
C ASN A 131 -16.85 -2.01 8.48
N LEU A 132 -17.93 -1.68 7.78
CA LEU A 132 -17.91 -1.34 6.35
C LEU A 132 -16.90 -0.22 5.99
N PRO A 133 -16.74 0.86 6.77
CA PRO A 133 -15.71 1.86 6.50
C PRO A 133 -14.28 1.31 6.55
N VAL A 134 -14.03 0.32 7.42
CA VAL A 134 -12.70 -0.33 7.52
C VAL A 134 -12.47 -1.24 6.31
N LEU A 135 -13.50 -1.99 5.89
CA LEU A 135 -13.43 -2.86 4.73
C LEU A 135 -13.21 -2.07 3.42
N LEU A 136 -13.97 -0.99 3.22
CA LEU A 136 -13.83 -0.11 2.06
C LEU A 136 -12.55 0.74 2.13
N GLY A 137 -12.09 1.09 3.34
CA GLY A 137 -10.83 1.80 3.52
C GLY A 137 -9.60 0.93 3.22
N ALA A 138 -9.69 -0.39 3.42
CA ALA A 138 -8.59 -1.32 3.14
C ALA A 138 -8.21 -1.35 1.65
N THR A 139 -9.14 -1.05 0.74
CA THR A 139 -8.88 -1.00 -0.71
C THR A 139 -8.31 0.35 -1.18
N ALA A 140 -8.06 1.31 -0.28
CA ALA A 140 -7.54 2.62 -0.66
C ALA A 140 -6.12 2.58 -1.24
N ASN A 141 -5.31 1.58 -0.88
CA ASN A 141 -3.95 1.37 -1.41
C ASN A 141 -3.90 0.38 -2.60
N MET A 142 -5.05 0.10 -3.22
CA MET A 142 -5.15 -0.87 -4.32
C MET A 142 -4.28 -0.46 -5.53
N PRO A 143 -4.09 0.83 -5.81
CA PRO A 143 -2.90 1.34 -6.50
C PRO A 143 -1.94 1.93 -5.45
N PRO A 144 -0.66 1.51 -5.33
CA PRO A 144 0.14 0.67 -6.23
C PRO A 144 0.17 -0.83 -5.89
N ALA A 145 -0.54 -1.29 -4.86
CA ALA A 145 -0.38 -2.66 -4.37
C ALA A 145 -1.09 -3.70 -5.27
N SER A 146 -0.32 -4.63 -5.84
CA SER A 146 -0.87 -5.70 -6.66
C SER A 146 -1.83 -6.66 -5.95
N SER A 147 -2.56 -7.44 -6.74
CA SER A 147 -3.49 -8.49 -6.27
C SER A 147 -2.82 -9.52 -5.35
N LEU A 148 -1.54 -9.83 -5.59
CA LEU A 148 -0.73 -10.71 -4.77
C LEU A 148 -0.48 -10.15 -3.38
N ASN A 149 -0.23 -8.83 -3.26
CA ASN A 149 -0.04 -8.18 -1.97
C ASN A 149 -1.31 -8.28 -1.11
N TYR A 150 -2.48 -8.04 -1.70
CA TYR A 150 -3.76 -8.16 -1.00
C TYR A 150 -4.08 -9.60 -0.60
N THR A 151 -3.89 -10.55 -1.51
CA THR A 151 -4.17 -11.97 -1.23
C THR A 151 -3.25 -12.49 -0.12
N SER A 152 -1.96 -12.13 -0.18
CA SER A 152 -0.98 -12.48 0.86
C SER A 152 -1.32 -11.82 2.19
N TRP A 153 -1.73 -10.55 2.20
CA TRP A 153 -2.14 -9.85 3.40
C TRP A 153 -3.37 -10.49 4.06
N ILE A 154 -4.38 -10.88 3.27
CA ILE A 154 -5.57 -11.58 3.79
C ILE A 154 -5.19 -12.95 4.34
N PHE A 155 -4.31 -13.69 3.64
CA PHE A 155 -3.86 -15.02 4.07
C PHE A 155 -3.07 -14.97 5.38
N VAL A 156 -2.04 -14.13 5.45
CA VAL A 156 -1.24 -13.95 6.67
C VAL A 156 -2.11 -13.38 7.78
N GLY A 157 -2.96 -12.41 7.46
CA GLY A 157 -3.91 -11.79 8.39
C GLY A 157 -4.86 -12.82 9.01
N THR A 158 -5.43 -13.74 8.22
CA THR A 158 -6.29 -14.81 8.74
C THR A 158 -5.51 -15.83 9.57
N ILE A 159 -4.31 -16.23 9.18
CA ILE A 159 -3.48 -17.13 9.99
C ILE A 159 -3.22 -16.52 11.37
N PHE A 160 -2.68 -15.30 11.43
CA PHE A 160 -2.27 -14.72 12.72
C PHE A 160 -3.45 -14.19 13.54
N ASN A 161 -4.43 -13.54 12.92
CA ASN A 161 -5.54 -12.92 13.66
C ASN A 161 -6.72 -13.86 13.92
N PHE A 162 -6.93 -14.90 13.10
CA PHE A 162 -8.02 -15.86 13.33
C PHE A 162 -7.51 -17.16 13.95
N PHE A 163 -6.56 -17.84 13.32
CA PHE A 163 -6.07 -19.14 13.82
C PHE A 163 -5.21 -18.95 15.07
N VAL A 164 -4.09 -18.23 14.99
CA VAL A 164 -3.15 -18.11 16.11
C VAL A 164 -3.79 -17.44 17.32
N PHE A 165 -4.65 -16.44 17.10
CA PHE A 165 -5.42 -15.81 18.16
C PHE A 165 -6.34 -16.81 18.92
N ARG A 166 -7.01 -17.71 18.19
CA ARG A 166 -7.94 -18.69 18.78
C ARG A 166 -7.24 -19.86 19.47
N TYR A 167 -6.15 -20.37 18.90
CA TYR A 167 -5.42 -21.51 19.46
C TYR A 167 -4.38 -21.12 20.52
N ARG A 168 -3.75 -19.94 20.42
CA ARG A 168 -2.62 -19.53 21.28
C ARG A 168 -2.69 -18.06 21.71
N LYS A 169 -3.82 -17.63 22.26
CA LYS A 169 -4.08 -16.24 22.66
C LYS A 169 -2.98 -15.59 23.52
N LYS A 170 -2.44 -16.30 24.52
CA LYS A 170 -1.38 -15.77 25.41
C LYS A 170 -0.08 -15.46 24.65
N TRP A 171 0.27 -16.28 23.65
CA TRP A 171 1.44 -16.03 22.81
C TRP A 171 1.19 -14.83 21.89
N TRP A 172 0.02 -14.80 21.25
CA TRP A 172 -0.35 -13.73 20.34
C TRP A 172 -0.30 -12.35 21.01
N GLN A 173 -0.88 -12.20 22.20
CA GLN A 173 -0.90 -10.91 22.92
C GLN A 173 0.49 -10.40 23.30
N ARG A 174 1.46 -11.30 23.50
CA ARG A 174 2.81 -10.93 23.94
C ARG A 174 3.77 -10.70 22.78
N TYR A 175 3.68 -11.50 21.72
CA TYR A 175 4.72 -11.57 20.69
C TYR A 175 4.27 -11.14 19.30
N ASN A 176 2.97 -11.08 18.99
CA ASN A 176 2.53 -10.83 17.61
C ASN A 176 3.00 -9.46 17.07
N TYR A 177 2.90 -8.40 17.88
CA TYR A 177 3.38 -7.07 17.50
C TYR A 177 4.91 -7.02 17.34
N VAL A 178 5.65 -7.71 18.22
CA VAL A 178 7.12 -7.80 18.13
C VAL A 178 7.53 -8.57 16.88
N LEU A 179 6.84 -9.66 16.56
CA LEU A 179 7.06 -10.44 15.35
C LEU A 179 6.78 -9.62 14.10
N SER A 180 5.68 -8.85 14.07
CA SER A 180 5.38 -7.93 12.96
C SER A 180 6.52 -6.95 12.74
N ALA A 181 6.98 -6.26 13.81
CA ALA A 181 8.08 -5.32 13.72
C ALA A 181 9.40 -5.98 13.28
N ALA A 182 9.65 -7.22 13.74
CA ALA A 182 10.84 -7.98 13.35
C ALA A 182 10.80 -8.43 11.88
N LEU A 183 9.63 -8.78 11.34
CA LEU A 183 9.44 -9.11 9.94
C LEU A 183 9.66 -7.88 9.05
N ASP A 184 9.09 -6.73 9.42
CA ASP A 184 9.28 -5.47 8.68
C ASP A 184 10.76 -5.06 8.62
N ALA A 185 11.45 -5.10 9.78
CA ALA A 185 12.89 -4.83 9.85
C ALA A 185 13.70 -5.87 9.06
N GLY A 186 13.35 -7.16 9.18
CA GLY A 186 14.01 -8.26 8.48
C GLY A 186 13.94 -8.12 6.96
N VAL A 187 12.77 -7.76 6.43
CA VAL A 187 12.59 -7.47 5.00
C VAL A 187 13.49 -6.31 4.59
N ALA A 188 13.50 -5.20 5.32
CA ALA A 188 14.35 -4.04 5.00
C ALA A 188 15.85 -4.40 4.96
N PHE A 189 16.35 -5.11 5.97
CA PHE A 189 17.76 -5.54 5.99
C PHE A 189 18.08 -6.54 4.88
N SER A 190 17.18 -7.49 4.62
CA SER A 190 17.37 -8.49 3.56
C SER A 190 17.41 -7.83 2.18
N ALA A 191 16.57 -6.82 1.93
CA ALA A 191 16.53 -6.09 0.67
C ALA A 191 17.84 -5.35 0.41
N VAL A 192 18.38 -4.66 1.41
CA VAL A 192 19.69 -3.97 1.31
C VAL A 192 20.82 -4.99 1.05
N LEU A 193 20.81 -6.12 1.75
CA LEU A 193 21.82 -7.17 1.58
C LEU A 193 21.76 -7.76 0.16
N VAL A 194 20.57 -8.12 -0.32
CA VAL A 194 20.38 -8.65 -1.68
C VAL A 194 20.78 -7.62 -2.73
N TYR A 195 20.48 -6.34 -2.50
CA TYR A 195 20.87 -5.27 -3.42
C TYR A 195 22.39 -5.17 -3.55
N ILE A 196 23.12 -5.07 -2.44
CA ILE A 196 24.58 -4.90 -2.43
C ILE A 196 25.29 -6.15 -2.95
N THR A 197 24.83 -7.35 -2.58
CA THR A 197 25.53 -8.60 -2.90
C THR A 197 25.25 -9.14 -4.30
N LEU A 198 24.07 -8.88 -4.87
CA LEU A 198 23.63 -9.50 -6.12
C LEU A 198 23.26 -8.47 -7.18
N LYS A 199 22.31 -7.57 -6.87
CA LYS A 199 21.78 -6.63 -7.86
C LYS A 199 22.83 -5.64 -8.36
N MET A 200 23.72 -5.16 -7.49
CA MET A 200 24.83 -4.28 -7.87
C MET A 200 25.80 -4.93 -8.88
N TYR A 201 25.93 -6.26 -8.83
CA TYR A 201 26.78 -7.04 -9.74
C TYR A 201 26.01 -7.64 -10.94
N GLY A 202 24.74 -7.23 -11.14
CA GLY A 202 23.92 -7.70 -12.25
C GLY A 202 23.53 -9.19 -12.18
N LYS A 203 23.52 -9.78 -10.98
CA LYS A 203 23.10 -11.18 -10.78
C LYS A 203 21.66 -11.23 -10.27
N ASP A 204 20.80 -11.94 -11.00
CA ASP A 204 19.43 -12.20 -10.61
C ASP A 204 19.26 -13.60 -10.02
N LEU A 205 18.62 -13.69 -8.85
CA LEU A 205 18.19 -14.96 -8.27
C LEU A 205 16.73 -15.20 -8.63
N LEU A 206 16.47 -16.25 -9.41
CA LEU A 206 15.11 -16.71 -9.67
C LEU A 206 14.64 -17.61 -8.50
N TRP A 207 13.61 -17.18 -7.79
CA TRP A 207 12.89 -18.01 -6.82
C TRP A 207 11.39 -17.72 -6.90
N TRP A 208 10.59 -18.52 -6.20
CA TRP A 208 9.11 -18.51 -6.19
C TRP A 208 8.42 -17.17 -5.87
N GLY A 209 9.16 -16.13 -5.50
CA GLY A 209 8.65 -14.80 -5.16
C GLY A 209 9.41 -13.67 -5.84
N ASN A 210 10.26 -13.96 -6.82
CA ASN A 210 10.99 -12.97 -7.63
C ASN A 210 10.73 -13.12 -9.13
N SER A 211 9.84 -14.03 -9.53
CA SER A 211 9.22 -13.98 -10.85
C SER A 211 8.11 -12.93 -10.81
N ASP A 212 7.89 -12.24 -11.93
CA ASP A 212 6.78 -11.30 -12.11
C ASP A 212 5.43 -11.90 -11.66
N GLU A 213 4.41 -11.06 -11.59
CA GLU A 213 3.05 -11.54 -11.40
C GLU A 213 2.83 -12.74 -12.32
N HIS A 214 2.51 -13.91 -11.74
CA HIS A 214 2.60 -15.23 -12.41
C HIS A 214 1.61 -15.38 -13.59
N CYS A 215 1.00 -14.28 -14.02
CA CYS A 215 0.10 -14.15 -15.14
C CYS A 215 0.49 -12.90 -15.95
N PRO A 216 1.17 -13.06 -17.11
CA PRO A 216 1.57 -11.93 -17.97
C PRO A 216 0.38 -11.15 -18.56
N LEU A 217 -0.84 -11.70 -18.45
CA LEU A 217 -2.07 -11.05 -18.91
C LEU A 217 -2.59 -9.99 -17.93
N VAL A 218 -2.03 -9.88 -16.72
CA VAL A 218 -2.53 -8.92 -15.71
C VAL A 218 -2.23 -7.47 -16.11
N SER A 219 -1.16 -7.23 -16.87
CA SER A 219 -0.83 -5.91 -17.42
C SER A 219 -1.68 -5.53 -18.64
N CYS A 220 -2.46 -6.46 -19.20
CA CYS A 220 -3.22 -6.22 -20.41
C CYS A 220 -4.49 -5.38 -20.16
N PRO A 221 -4.74 -4.35 -20.99
CA PRO A 221 -5.96 -3.56 -20.86
C PRO A 221 -7.17 -4.40 -21.20
N THR A 222 -8.16 -4.40 -20.31
CA THR A 222 -9.46 -5.05 -20.52
C THR A 222 -10.51 -4.09 -21.08
N ALA A 223 -10.13 -2.84 -21.34
CA ALA A 223 -11.02 -1.82 -21.90
C ALA A 223 -11.24 -2.05 -23.40
N LYS A 224 -12.51 -2.08 -23.82
CA LYS A 224 -12.88 -2.24 -25.23
C LYS A 224 -12.27 -1.12 -26.09
N GLY A 225 -11.59 -1.51 -27.16
CA GLY A 225 -10.99 -0.58 -28.14
C GLY A 225 -9.56 -0.14 -27.82
N VAL A 226 -8.95 -0.63 -26.73
CA VAL A 226 -7.54 -0.39 -26.41
C VAL A 226 -6.73 -1.60 -26.87
N VAL A 227 -5.98 -1.45 -27.95
CA VAL A 227 -5.07 -2.47 -28.47
C VAL A 227 -3.66 -2.16 -27.99
N VAL A 228 -3.05 -3.09 -27.28
CA VAL A 228 -1.66 -3.02 -26.83
C VAL A 228 -0.93 -4.24 -27.35
N ASP A 229 0.26 -4.03 -27.91
CA ASP A 229 1.09 -5.09 -28.46
C ASP A 229 1.41 -6.14 -27.37
N GLY A 230 1.12 -7.42 -27.66
CA GLY A 230 1.32 -8.53 -26.73
C GLY A 230 0.09 -8.92 -25.88
N CYS A 231 -1.02 -8.21 -26.00
CA CYS A 231 -2.26 -8.49 -25.27
C CYS A 231 -3.38 -9.04 -26.17
N PRO A 232 -4.19 -10.01 -25.70
CA PRO A 232 -5.32 -10.51 -26.48
C PRO A 232 -6.38 -9.42 -26.62
N VAL A 233 -6.77 -9.13 -27.85
CA VAL A 233 -7.89 -8.25 -28.19
C VAL A 233 -9.22 -9.01 -28.02
N PHE A 234 -10.11 -8.48 -27.19
CA PHE A 234 -11.48 -8.97 -26.98
C PHE A 234 -12.52 -8.01 -27.56
#